data_AF-A0A9D9NFM3-F1
#
_entry.id   AF-A0A9D9NFM3-F1
#
_cell.length_a   1.000
_cell.length_b   1.000
_cell.length_c   1.000
_cell.angle_alpha   90.00
_cell.angle_beta   90.00
_cell.angle_gamma   90.00
#
_symmetry.space_group_name_H-M   'P 1'
#
loop_
_entity.id
_entity.type
_entity.pdbx_description
1 polymer ?
#
loop_
_entity_poly.entity_id
_entity_poly.type
_entity_poly.pdbx_seq_one_letter_code
_entity_poly.pdbx_strand_id
1 'polypeptide(L)'
;MNNYYYIVASLPVLSHEWKPGAETPQSIRQDILEQCSGKDRQLVMLLEDGFVDGNLTPDFYRTALAHRNRFIREYFRFDLSVRNAKVRYLNRALGRDPEKDTVVLDEDATEETFDEASSLDAILHGKDILERERGIDDLIWGKIDDLTTYDYFDIEAILGFLAKLHIVERWYTLDEQTGREMFRKLVDEVRGTFKGVRYEAR
;
A
#
# COMPACT_ATOMS: atom_id res chain seq x y z
N MET A 1 19.19 -8.04 -15.98
CA MET A 1 18.90 -6.62 -16.28
C MET A 1 17.46 -6.43 -15.88
N ASN A 2 17.16 -5.56 -14.90
CA ASN A 2 15.81 -5.48 -14.37
C ASN A 2 14.95 -4.67 -15.34
N ASN A 3 13.82 -5.23 -15.75
CA ASN A 3 13.02 -4.74 -16.86
C ASN A 3 11.91 -3.78 -16.37
N TYR A 4 12.19 -2.97 -15.34
CA TYR A 4 11.19 -2.14 -14.66
C TYR A 4 10.44 -1.23 -15.62
N TYR A 5 11.12 -0.66 -16.62
CA TYR A 5 10.46 0.12 -17.67
C TYR A 5 9.36 -0.68 -18.38
N TYR A 6 9.62 -1.93 -18.75
CA TYR A 6 8.63 -2.77 -19.44
C TYR A 6 7.53 -3.25 -18.50
N ILE A 7 7.85 -3.56 -17.25
CA ILE A 7 6.85 -3.94 -16.23
C ILE A 7 5.90 -2.77 -16.04
N VAL A 8 6.45 -1.59 -15.72
CA VAL A 8 5.68 -0.38 -15.46
C VAL A 8 4.89 0.04 -16.71
N ALA A 9 5.49 0.02 -17.90
CA ALA A 9 4.77 0.34 -19.16
C ALA A 9 3.74 -0.73 -19.59
N SER A 10 3.85 -1.96 -19.09
CA SER A 10 2.86 -3.03 -19.32
C SER A 10 1.81 -3.12 -18.22
N LEU A 11 1.96 -2.36 -17.11
CA LEU A 11 0.88 -2.16 -16.15
C LEU A 11 -0.35 -1.64 -16.89
N PRO A 12 -1.55 -2.06 -16.48
CA PRO A 12 -2.72 -2.21 -17.35
C PRO A 12 -2.84 -1.11 -18.39
N VAL A 13 -2.46 -1.42 -19.63
CA VAL A 13 -2.83 -0.62 -20.79
C VAL A 13 -4.29 -0.95 -21.08
N LEU A 14 -5.19 -0.59 -20.16
CA LEU A 14 -6.62 -0.76 -20.31
C LEU A 14 -7.10 0.04 -21.52
N SER A 15 -7.23 -0.65 -22.65
CA SER A 15 -7.93 -0.11 -23.82
C SER A 15 -9.25 0.52 -23.37
N HIS A 16 -9.77 1.47 -24.15
CA HIS A 16 -11.04 2.19 -23.93
C HIS A 16 -12.27 1.29 -23.66
N GLU A 17 -12.10 -0.04 -23.64
CA GLU A 17 -13.09 -1.10 -23.47
C GLU A 17 -12.72 -2.06 -22.30
N TRP A 18 -12.29 -1.55 -21.14
CA TRP A 18 -12.23 -2.41 -19.95
C TRP A 18 -13.62 -3.03 -19.69
N LYS A 19 -13.70 -4.36 -19.81
CA LYS A 19 -14.89 -5.15 -19.48
C LYS A 19 -14.68 -5.79 -18.11
N PRO A 20 -15.71 -5.84 -17.24
CA PRO A 20 -15.67 -6.66 -16.03
C PRO A 20 -15.25 -8.09 -16.40
N GLY A 21 -14.11 -8.56 -15.87
CA GLY A 21 -13.58 -9.92 -16.08
C GLY A 21 -12.46 -10.09 -17.12
N ALA A 22 -11.98 -9.03 -17.78
CA ALA A 22 -10.90 -9.16 -18.80
C ALA A 22 -9.48 -9.21 -18.20
N GLU A 23 -9.22 -8.45 -17.13
CA GLU A 23 -8.00 -8.52 -16.33
C GLU A 23 -8.42 -8.44 -14.86
N THR A 24 -8.04 -9.43 -14.07
CA THR A 24 -8.27 -9.39 -12.62
C THR A 24 -7.03 -8.82 -11.94
N PRO A 25 -7.15 -8.22 -10.75
CA PRO A 25 -5.98 -7.86 -9.95
C PRO A 25 -4.97 -9.01 -9.81
N GLN A 26 -5.46 -10.26 -9.73
CA GLN A 26 -4.61 -11.44 -9.64
C GLN A 26 -3.81 -11.72 -10.93
N SER A 27 -4.40 -11.50 -12.12
CA SER A 27 -3.67 -11.68 -13.38
C SER A 27 -2.57 -10.63 -13.53
N ILE A 28 -2.88 -9.37 -13.21
CA ILE A 28 -1.91 -8.26 -13.25
C ILE A 28 -0.73 -8.54 -12.32
N ARG A 29 -1.02 -9.00 -11.10
CA ARG A 29 0.00 -9.42 -10.14
C ARG A 29 0.90 -10.52 -10.72
N GLN A 30 0.32 -11.54 -11.34
CA GLN A 30 1.09 -12.64 -11.93
C GLN A 30 2.02 -12.13 -13.03
N ASP A 31 1.53 -11.29 -13.93
CA ASP A 31 2.31 -10.73 -15.05
C ASP A 31 3.50 -9.89 -14.57
N ILE A 32 3.31 -9.13 -13.48
CA ILE A 32 4.40 -8.38 -12.83
C ILE A 32 5.45 -9.36 -12.28
N LEU A 33 5.03 -10.38 -11.53
CA LEU A 33 5.94 -11.33 -10.89
C LEU A 33 6.75 -12.14 -11.90
N GLU A 34 6.17 -12.52 -13.04
CA GLU A 34 6.86 -13.24 -14.10
C GLU A 34 8.05 -12.44 -14.65
N GLN A 35 7.93 -11.11 -14.71
CA GLN A 35 8.97 -10.20 -15.20
C GLN A 35 9.97 -9.74 -14.12
N CYS A 36 9.62 -9.88 -12.83
CA CYS A 36 10.49 -9.53 -11.71
C CYS A 36 11.69 -10.48 -11.55
N SER A 37 12.83 -9.92 -11.14
CA SER A 37 13.99 -10.73 -10.76
C SER A 37 13.73 -11.52 -9.47
N GLY A 38 14.53 -12.55 -9.17
CA GLY A 38 14.37 -13.31 -7.91
C GLY A 38 14.48 -12.45 -6.65
N LYS A 39 15.29 -11.37 -6.68
CA LYS A 39 15.40 -10.41 -5.57
C LYS A 39 14.15 -9.53 -5.46
N ASP A 40 13.61 -9.08 -6.58
CA ASP A 40 12.38 -8.28 -6.60
C ASP A 40 11.19 -9.11 -6.11
N ARG A 41 11.11 -10.40 -6.50
CA ARG A 41 10.09 -11.31 -5.99
C ARG A 41 10.16 -11.47 -4.47
N GLN A 42 11.35 -11.51 -3.88
CA GLN A 42 11.48 -11.53 -2.41
C GLN A 42 10.95 -10.26 -1.75
N LEU A 43 11.12 -9.10 -2.38
CA LEU A 43 10.53 -7.85 -1.89
C LEU A 43 9.00 -7.88 -1.98
N VAL A 44 8.45 -8.39 -3.09
CA VAL A 44 7.00 -8.54 -3.24
C VAL A 44 6.44 -9.53 -2.23
N MET A 45 7.10 -10.66 -2.02
CA MET A 45 6.69 -11.63 -0.99
C MET A 45 6.70 -11.02 0.41
N LEU A 46 7.73 -10.24 0.76
CA LEU A 46 7.80 -9.56 2.05
C LEU A 46 6.67 -8.52 2.21
N LEU A 47 6.36 -7.79 1.15
CA LEU A 47 5.23 -6.85 1.13
C LEU A 47 3.90 -7.58 1.35
N GLU A 48 3.68 -8.68 0.63
CA GLU A 48 2.44 -9.47 0.70
C GLU A 48 2.28 -10.22 2.02
N ASP A 49 3.39 -10.69 2.62
CA ASP A 49 3.38 -11.29 3.95
C ASP A 49 2.83 -10.28 4.98
N GLY A 50 3.12 -8.99 4.81
CA GLY A 50 2.60 -7.92 5.65
C GLY A 50 1.14 -7.54 5.40
N PHE A 51 0.49 -8.10 4.38
CA PHE A 51 -0.96 -7.94 4.17
C PHE A 51 -1.78 -8.99 4.93
N VAL A 52 -1.13 -10.04 5.45
CA VAL A 52 -1.77 -11.09 6.21
C VAL A 52 -1.68 -10.75 7.69
N ASP A 53 -2.82 -10.43 8.32
CA ASP A 53 -2.85 -9.97 9.73
C ASP A 53 -2.16 -10.93 10.71
N GLY A 54 -2.22 -12.25 10.46
CA GLY A 54 -1.56 -13.26 11.31
C GLY A 54 -0.03 -13.23 11.28
N ASN A 55 0.58 -12.61 10.26
CA ASN A 55 2.02 -12.52 10.10
C ASN A 55 2.63 -11.29 10.79
N LEU A 56 1.81 -10.31 11.17
CA LEU A 56 2.22 -9.00 11.67
C LEU A 56 2.62 -9.02 13.14
N THR A 57 3.75 -9.68 13.36
CA THR A 57 4.39 -9.85 14.66
C THR A 57 5.47 -8.79 14.89
N PRO A 58 5.93 -8.58 16.14
CA PRO A 58 7.09 -7.73 16.40
C PRO A 58 8.32 -8.11 15.57
N ASP A 59 8.56 -9.40 15.34
CA ASP A 59 9.71 -9.87 14.56
C ASP A 59 9.57 -9.56 13.05
N PHE A 60 8.35 -9.61 12.52
CA PHE A 60 8.06 -9.15 11.17
C PHE A 60 8.42 -7.66 11.03
N TYR A 61 7.92 -6.81 11.93
CA TYR A 61 8.21 -5.38 11.88
C TYR A 61 9.71 -5.08 12.09
N ARG A 62 10.41 -5.76 13.02
CA ARG A 62 11.87 -5.62 13.14
C ARG A 62 12.59 -5.92 11.83
N THR A 63 12.18 -6.98 11.14
CA THR A 63 12.75 -7.38 9.85
C THR A 63 12.46 -6.34 8.76
N ALA A 64 11.22 -5.88 8.66
CA ALA A 64 10.79 -4.90 7.67
C ALA A 64 11.45 -3.53 7.89
N LEU A 65 11.51 -3.05 9.13
CA LEU A 65 12.08 -1.75 9.49
C LEU A 65 13.61 -1.72 9.35
N ALA A 66 14.29 -2.86 9.52
CA ALA A 66 15.72 -2.98 9.27
C ALA A 66 16.06 -3.24 7.78
N HIS A 67 15.04 -3.38 6.91
CA HIS A 67 15.25 -3.74 5.52
C HIS A 67 15.93 -2.60 4.72
N ARG A 68 16.79 -2.97 3.76
CA ARG A 68 17.55 -2.00 2.95
C ARG A 68 16.68 -1.24 1.96
N ASN A 69 15.65 -1.89 1.40
CA ASN A 69 14.69 -1.26 0.51
C ASN A 69 13.89 -0.20 1.28
N ARG A 70 13.90 1.03 0.76
CA ARG A 70 13.24 2.19 1.37
C ARG A 70 11.74 1.99 1.47
N PHE A 71 11.08 1.56 0.39
CA PHE A 71 9.62 1.40 0.37
C PHE A 71 9.16 0.44 1.45
N ILE A 72 9.75 -0.77 1.54
CA ILE A 72 9.43 -1.75 2.59
C ILE A 72 9.54 -1.14 3.98
N ARG A 73 10.68 -0.50 4.28
CA ARG A 73 10.94 0.05 5.62
C ARG A 73 9.94 1.15 5.99
N GLU A 74 9.74 2.12 5.09
CA GLU A 74 8.88 3.27 5.38
C GLU A 74 7.39 2.90 5.36
N TYR A 75 6.97 2.01 4.45
CA TYR A 75 5.60 1.50 4.39
C TYR A 75 5.22 0.75 5.67
N PHE A 76 6.06 -0.18 6.13
CA PHE A 76 5.75 -0.95 7.34
C PHE A 76 5.95 -0.17 8.64
N ARG A 77 6.79 0.86 8.63
CA ARG A 77 6.81 1.83 9.74
C ARG A 77 5.48 2.55 9.86
N PHE A 78 4.94 3.04 8.75
CA PHE A 78 3.65 3.69 8.72
C PHE A 78 2.49 2.73 9.09
N ASP A 79 2.49 1.50 8.53
CA ASP A 79 1.50 0.47 8.88
C ASP A 79 1.47 0.18 10.38
N LEU A 80 2.65 0.05 11.01
CA LEU A 80 2.77 -0.12 12.46
C LEU A 80 2.16 1.05 13.23
N SER A 81 2.45 2.29 12.81
CA SER A 81 1.90 3.50 13.43
C SER A 81 0.37 3.55 13.33
N VAL A 82 -0.19 3.25 12.16
CA VAL A 82 -1.64 3.17 11.94
C VAL A 82 -2.25 2.09 12.83
N ARG A 83 -1.64 0.90 12.91
CA ARG A 83 -2.15 -0.21 13.73
C ARG A 83 -2.12 0.10 15.21
N ASN A 84 -1.00 0.61 15.72
CA ASN A 84 -0.89 1.01 17.13
C ASN A 84 -1.90 2.12 17.47
N ALA A 85 -2.10 3.09 16.59
CA ALA A 85 -3.12 4.13 16.78
C ALA A 85 -4.55 3.56 16.81
N LYS A 86 -4.88 2.61 15.91
CA LYS A 86 -6.17 1.89 15.94
C LYS A 86 -6.37 1.13 17.25
N VAL A 87 -5.35 0.41 17.72
CA VAL A 87 -5.39 -0.32 19.00
C VAL A 87 -5.60 0.63 20.17
N ARG A 88 -4.85 1.74 20.24
CA ARG A 88 -5.00 2.77 21.29
C ARG A 88 -6.42 3.36 21.28
N TYR A 89 -6.97 3.66 20.11
CA TYR A 89 -8.35 4.13 19.98
C TYR A 89 -9.34 3.11 20.54
N LEU A 90 -9.21 1.83 20.16
CA LEU A 90 -10.10 0.76 20.62
C LEU A 90 -9.98 0.55 22.14
N ASN A 91 -8.76 0.56 22.69
CA ASN A 91 -8.55 0.44 24.13
C ASN A 91 -9.24 1.56 24.90
N ARG A 92 -9.12 2.81 24.44
CA ARG A 92 -9.82 3.95 25.04
C ARG A 92 -11.32 3.77 24.99
N ALA A 93 -11.88 3.38 23.85
CA ALA A 93 -13.31 3.12 23.70
C ALA A 93 -13.81 1.99 24.61
N LEU A 94 -12.96 1.01 24.93
CA LEU A 94 -13.25 -0.12 25.80
C LEU A 94 -12.88 0.11 27.28
N GLY A 95 -12.36 1.28 27.65
CA GLY A 95 -11.91 1.58 29.02
C GLY A 95 -10.72 0.74 29.48
N ARG A 96 -9.88 0.27 28.54
CA ARG A 96 -8.64 -0.47 28.80
C ARG A 96 -7.44 0.48 28.85
N ASP A 97 -6.33 -0.02 29.37
CA ASP A 97 -5.03 0.65 29.24
C ASP A 97 -4.73 0.96 27.75
N PRO A 98 -4.46 2.23 27.37
CA PRO A 98 -4.20 2.61 25.98
C PRO A 98 -3.11 1.79 25.30
N GLU A 99 -2.04 1.43 26.02
CA GLU A 99 -0.86 0.75 25.44
C GLU A 99 -1.01 -0.77 25.39
N LYS A 100 -2.10 -1.29 25.95
CA LYS A 100 -2.38 -2.73 25.93
C LYS A 100 -2.49 -3.25 24.50
N ASP A 101 -1.90 -4.42 24.23
CA ASP A 101 -1.97 -5.09 22.91
C ASP A 101 -1.32 -4.28 21.76
N THR A 102 -0.63 -3.17 22.05
CA THR A 102 0.18 -2.45 21.04
C THR A 102 1.49 -3.19 20.77
N VAL A 103 2.03 -3.02 19.56
CA VAL A 103 3.31 -3.59 19.17
C VAL A 103 4.41 -2.56 19.42
N VAL A 104 5.29 -2.85 20.38
CA VAL A 104 6.47 -2.03 20.72
C VAL A 104 7.73 -2.81 20.34
N LEU A 105 8.61 -2.19 19.55
CA LEU A 105 9.78 -2.87 18.99
C LEU A 105 11.02 -2.66 19.85
N ASP A 106 11.34 -1.41 20.17
CA ASP A 106 12.38 -0.91 21.11
C ASP A 106 12.09 0.58 21.43
N GLU A 107 12.47 1.10 22.61
CA GLU A 107 12.16 2.47 23.08
C GLU A 107 12.64 3.58 22.12
N ASP A 108 13.79 3.36 21.44
CA ASP A 108 14.40 4.34 20.52
C ASP A 108 13.75 4.37 19.12
N ALA A 109 13.07 3.29 18.71
CA ALA A 109 12.46 3.18 17.37
C ALA A 109 11.07 3.83 17.29
N THR A 110 10.47 4.13 18.44
CA THR A 110 9.11 4.66 18.57
C THR A 110 9.02 6.19 18.61
N GLU A 111 10.15 6.90 18.60
CA GLU A 111 10.16 8.38 18.66
C GLU A 111 9.97 9.07 17.30
N GLU A 112 9.92 8.33 16.19
CA GLU A 112 9.63 8.94 14.89
C GLU A 112 8.18 9.46 14.83
N THR A 113 8.03 10.68 14.31
CA THR A 113 6.75 11.39 14.29
C THR A 113 5.78 10.72 13.32
N PHE A 114 4.58 10.40 13.80
CA PHE A 114 3.49 9.93 12.95
C PHE A 114 2.67 11.14 12.48
N ASP A 115 3.06 11.71 11.35
CA ASP A 115 2.49 12.95 10.81
C ASP A 115 0.98 12.84 10.56
N GLU A 116 0.52 11.65 10.18
CA GLU A 116 -0.88 11.38 9.86
C GLU A 116 -1.75 11.07 11.09
N ALA A 117 -1.20 11.13 12.31
CA ALA A 117 -1.91 10.79 13.55
C ALA A 117 -3.22 11.57 13.75
N SER A 118 -3.20 12.88 13.47
CA SER A 118 -4.39 13.73 13.64
C SER A 118 -5.49 13.39 12.63
N SER A 119 -5.10 13.12 11.38
CA SER A 119 -6.03 12.71 10.32
C SER A 119 -6.64 11.35 10.63
N LEU A 120 -5.82 10.38 11.08
CA LEU A 120 -6.30 9.06 11.48
C LEU A 120 -7.26 9.14 12.67
N ASP A 121 -6.95 9.95 13.70
CA ASP A 121 -7.83 10.12 14.86
C ASP A 121 -9.20 10.67 14.44
N ALA A 122 -9.23 11.66 13.55
CA ALA A 122 -10.48 12.19 13.00
C ALA A 122 -11.29 11.12 12.25
N ILE A 123 -10.62 10.30 11.43
CA ILE A 123 -11.26 9.17 10.73
C ILE A 123 -11.87 8.20 11.75
N LEU A 124 -11.10 7.77 12.76
CA LEU A 124 -11.54 6.78 13.73
C LEU A 124 -12.74 7.24 14.58
N HIS A 125 -12.91 8.54 14.81
CA HIS A 125 -14.09 9.08 15.50
C HIS A 125 -15.35 9.17 14.62
N GLY A 126 -15.24 8.86 13.32
CA GLY A 126 -16.38 8.68 12.43
C GLY A 126 -17.38 7.64 12.96
N LYS A 127 -18.66 7.83 12.61
CA LYS A 127 -19.74 6.93 13.07
C LYS A 127 -19.97 5.74 12.14
N ASP A 128 -19.76 5.94 10.85
CA ASP A 128 -19.96 4.90 9.85
C ASP A 128 -18.70 4.05 9.69
N ILE A 129 -18.86 2.72 9.75
CA ILE A 129 -17.75 1.77 9.71
C ILE A 129 -17.13 1.72 8.31
N LEU A 130 -17.94 1.80 7.25
CA LEU A 130 -17.43 1.77 5.88
C LEU A 130 -16.68 3.07 5.55
N GLU A 131 -17.18 4.23 6.00
CA GLU A 131 -16.47 5.50 5.86
C GLU A 131 -15.14 5.49 6.61
N ARG A 132 -15.08 4.86 7.79
CA ARG A 132 -13.83 4.67 8.54
C ARG A 132 -12.81 3.82 7.80
N GLU A 133 -13.23 2.65 7.33
CA GLU A 133 -12.35 1.76 6.57
C GLU A 133 -11.86 2.45 5.29
N ARG A 134 -12.76 3.17 4.61
CA ARG A 134 -12.41 3.94 3.42
C ARG A 134 -11.41 5.06 3.72
N GLY A 135 -11.64 5.82 4.79
CA GLY A 135 -10.72 6.88 5.19
C GLY A 135 -9.33 6.36 5.56
N ILE A 136 -9.24 5.19 6.21
CA ILE A 136 -7.96 4.54 6.49
C ILE A 136 -7.27 4.13 5.19
N ASP A 137 -8.00 3.57 4.22
CA ASP A 137 -7.42 3.20 2.94
C ASP A 137 -6.97 4.39 2.11
N ASP A 138 -7.72 5.49 2.12
CA ASP A 138 -7.31 6.73 1.44
C ASP A 138 -6.03 7.31 2.09
N LEU A 139 -5.88 7.17 3.42
CA LEU A 139 -4.68 7.55 4.16
C LEU A 139 -3.47 6.66 3.79
N ILE A 140 -3.67 5.35 3.68
CA ILE A 140 -2.63 4.41 3.21
C ILE A 140 -2.27 4.70 1.75
N TRP A 141 -3.27 4.96 0.89
CA TRP A 141 -3.07 5.29 -0.51
C TRP A 141 -2.20 6.54 -0.69
N GLY A 142 -2.52 7.61 0.05
CA GLY A 142 -1.74 8.84 0.05
C GLY A 142 -0.31 8.62 0.54
N LYS A 143 -0.10 7.77 1.55
CA LYS A 143 1.25 7.42 1.98
C LYS A 143 2.04 6.70 0.88
N ILE A 144 1.39 5.79 0.14
CA ILE A 144 2.02 5.10 -0.99
C ILE A 144 2.40 6.12 -2.09
N ASP A 145 1.56 7.11 -2.37
CA ASP A 145 1.86 8.21 -3.30
C ASP A 145 3.12 8.97 -2.87
N ASP A 146 3.19 9.37 -1.61
CA ASP A 146 4.34 10.10 -1.07
C ASP A 146 5.64 9.29 -1.17
N LEU A 147 5.57 7.99 -0.85
CA LEU A 147 6.72 7.09 -0.91
C LEU A 147 7.23 6.84 -2.33
N THR A 148 6.36 6.97 -3.33
CA THR A 148 6.65 6.67 -4.74
C THR A 148 6.69 7.90 -5.65
N THR A 149 6.58 9.12 -5.10
CA THR A 149 6.44 10.37 -5.87
C THR A 149 7.54 10.59 -6.91
N TYR A 150 8.76 10.11 -6.66
CA TYR A 150 9.91 10.27 -7.55
C TYR A 150 10.37 8.96 -8.20
N ASP A 151 9.63 7.89 -7.99
CA ASP A 151 9.96 6.54 -8.39
C ASP A 151 9.14 6.18 -9.63
N TYR A 152 9.75 6.30 -10.82
CA TYR A 152 9.05 6.18 -12.10
C TYR A 152 9.22 4.80 -12.77
N PHE A 153 10.41 4.21 -12.68
CA PHE A 153 10.80 2.99 -13.40
C PHE A 153 11.74 2.13 -12.56
N ASP A 154 11.37 1.90 -11.30
CA ASP A 154 12.13 1.12 -10.33
C ASP A 154 11.22 0.12 -9.58
N ILE A 155 11.79 -0.55 -8.59
CA ILE A 155 11.07 -1.54 -7.78
C ILE A 155 10.10 -0.86 -6.81
N GLU A 156 10.39 0.34 -6.33
CA GLU A 156 9.53 1.12 -5.45
C GLU A 156 8.19 1.46 -6.13
N ALA A 157 8.20 1.86 -7.40
CA ALA A 157 7.00 2.06 -8.20
C ALA A 157 6.13 0.80 -8.29
N ILE A 158 6.76 -0.36 -8.49
CA ILE A 158 6.08 -1.66 -8.56
C ILE A 158 5.47 -2.05 -7.20
N LEU A 159 6.23 -1.88 -6.11
CA LEU A 159 5.75 -2.18 -4.75
C LEU A 159 4.57 -1.26 -4.38
N GLY A 160 4.64 0.02 -4.72
CA GLY A 160 3.53 0.95 -4.52
C GLY A 160 2.29 0.58 -5.31
N PHE A 161 2.46 0.19 -6.59
CA PHE A 161 1.35 -0.31 -7.39
C PHE A 161 0.70 -1.56 -6.77
N LEU A 162 1.50 -2.55 -6.36
CA LEU A 162 1.00 -3.78 -5.75
C LEU A 162 0.30 -3.53 -4.41
N ALA A 163 0.81 -2.61 -3.58
CA ALA A 163 0.16 -2.22 -2.33
C ALA A 163 -1.22 -1.58 -2.57
N LYS A 164 -1.34 -0.69 -3.56
CA LYS A 164 -2.64 -0.12 -3.95
C LYS A 164 -3.57 -1.16 -4.58
N LEU A 165 -3.02 -2.08 -5.37
CA LEU A 165 -3.78 -3.18 -5.96
C LEU A 165 -4.38 -4.07 -4.87
N HIS A 166 -3.66 -4.32 -3.78
CA HIS A 166 -4.19 -5.06 -2.63
C HIS A 166 -5.39 -4.34 -1.97
N ILE A 167 -5.32 -3.02 -1.81
CA ILE A 167 -6.47 -2.22 -1.31
C ILE A 167 -7.67 -2.39 -2.23
N VAL A 168 -7.46 -2.29 -3.55
CA VAL A 168 -8.50 -2.50 -4.57
C VAL A 168 -9.14 -3.89 -4.46
N GLU A 169 -8.34 -4.95 -4.32
CA GLU A 169 -8.82 -6.33 -4.15
C GLU A 169 -9.71 -6.49 -2.91
N ARG A 170 -9.32 -5.87 -1.79
CA ARG A 170 -10.11 -5.89 -0.57
C ARG A 170 -11.47 -5.25 -0.79
N TRP A 171 -11.51 -4.11 -1.48
CA TRP A 171 -12.77 -3.45 -1.81
C TRP A 171 -13.60 -4.22 -2.83
N TYR A 172 -13.03 -4.91 -3.81
CA TYR A 172 -13.79 -5.80 -4.68
C TYR A 172 -14.56 -6.88 -3.91
N THR A 173 -13.97 -7.37 -2.81
CA THR A 173 -14.58 -8.39 -1.96
C THR A 173 -15.69 -7.80 -1.06
N LEU A 174 -15.55 -6.54 -0.63
CA LEU A 174 -16.49 -5.86 0.26
C LEU A 174 -17.64 -5.18 -0.50
N ASP A 175 -17.32 -4.41 -1.53
CA ASP A 175 -18.24 -3.74 -2.45
C ASP A 175 -17.60 -3.63 -3.84
N GLU A 176 -18.08 -4.47 -4.76
CA GLU A 176 -17.58 -4.57 -6.12
C GLU A 176 -17.65 -3.23 -6.89
N GLN A 177 -18.65 -2.37 -6.61
CA GLN A 177 -18.74 -1.06 -7.24
C GLN A 177 -17.57 -0.17 -6.81
N THR A 178 -17.34 -0.05 -5.50
CA THR A 178 -16.22 0.70 -4.95
C THR A 178 -14.87 0.15 -5.43
N GLY A 179 -14.71 -1.17 -5.47
CA GLY A 179 -13.50 -1.82 -6.01
C GLY A 179 -13.22 -1.42 -7.45
N ARG A 180 -14.25 -1.37 -8.31
CA ARG A 180 -14.12 -0.89 -9.69
C ARG A 180 -13.69 0.56 -9.79
N GLU A 181 -14.23 1.43 -8.95
CA GLU A 181 -13.89 2.85 -8.93
C GLU A 181 -12.43 3.07 -8.50
N MET A 182 -11.99 2.38 -7.44
CA MET A 182 -10.60 2.42 -7.00
C MET A 182 -9.64 1.83 -8.05
N PHE A 183 -10.03 0.76 -8.73
CA PHE A 183 -9.21 0.18 -9.80
C PHE A 183 -9.01 1.15 -10.97
N ARG A 184 -10.07 1.86 -11.37
CA ARG A 184 -9.96 2.92 -12.39
C ARG A 184 -9.00 4.02 -11.95
N LYS A 185 -9.12 4.48 -10.70
CA LYS A 185 -8.18 5.46 -10.11
C LYS A 185 -6.73 4.97 -10.20
N LEU A 186 -6.46 3.72 -9.78
CA LEU A 186 -5.13 3.13 -9.83
C LEU A 186 -4.53 3.15 -11.24
N VAL A 187 -5.32 2.75 -12.23
CA VAL A 187 -4.87 2.70 -13.63
C VAL A 187 -4.67 4.11 -14.20
N ASP A 188 -5.54 5.05 -13.86
CA ASP A 188 -5.42 6.44 -14.29
C ASP A 188 -4.19 7.14 -13.68
N GLU A 189 -3.84 6.85 -12.43
CA GLU A 189 -2.60 7.33 -11.79
C GLU A 189 -1.38 6.82 -12.56
N VAL A 190 -1.30 5.51 -12.76
CA VAL A 190 -0.24 4.86 -13.52
C VAL A 190 -0.09 5.50 -14.91
N ARG A 191 -1.21 5.74 -15.62
CA ARG A 191 -1.26 6.43 -16.91
C ARG A 191 -0.84 7.89 -16.87
N GLY A 192 -1.27 8.63 -15.85
CA GLY A 192 -0.96 10.04 -15.67
C GLY A 192 0.55 10.26 -15.53
N THR A 193 1.21 9.37 -14.79
CA THR A 193 2.67 9.35 -14.63
C THR A 193 3.40 9.20 -15.97
N PHE A 194 2.82 8.47 -16.95
CA PHE A 194 3.42 8.32 -18.29
C PHE A 194 3.22 9.50 -19.25
N LYS A 195 2.20 10.34 -19.06
CA LYS A 195 1.96 11.50 -19.95
C LYS A 195 3.05 12.60 -19.81
N GLY A 196 3.91 12.50 -18.79
CA GLY A 196 5.02 13.42 -18.54
C GLY A 196 6.24 13.27 -19.46
N VAL A 197 6.37 12.16 -20.21
CA VAL A 197 7.52 11.95 -21.11
C VAL A 197 7.19 12.52 -22.50
N ARG A 198 7.36 13.84 -22.66
CA ARG A 198 7.51 14.43 -23.99
C ARG A 198 8.92 14.13 -24.48
N TYR A 199 9.05 13.22 -25.44
CA TYR A 199 10.25 13.16 -26.26
C TYR A 199 10.30 14.46 -27.08
N GLU A 200 11.05 15.46 -26.60
CA GLU A 200 11.53 16.50 -27.49
C GLU A 200 12.51 15.83 -28.46
N ALA A 201 12.00 15.49 -29.64
CA ALA A 201 12.82 15.05 -30.75
C ALA A 201 13.79 16.20 -31.08
N ARG A 202 15.09 15.97 -30.82
CA ARG A 202 16.17 16.74 -31.45
C ARG A 202 16.52 16.13 -32.80
#